data_AF-A0A645D6J8-F1
#
_entry.id   AF-A0A645D6J8-F1
#
_cell.length_a   1.000
_cell.length_b   1.000
_cell.length_c   1.000
_cell.angle_alpha   90.00
_cell.angle_beta   90.00
_cell.angle_gamma   90.00
#
_symmetry.space_group_name_H-M   'P 1'
#
loop_
_entity.id
_entity.type
_entity.pdbx_description
1 polymer ?
#
loop_
_entity_poly.entity_id
_entity_poly.type
_entity_poly.pdbx_seq_one_letter_code
_entity_poly.pdbx_strand_id
1 'polypeptide(L)'
;MWLDDFDVTKAQLMADVMISDTSSTVYEFLLLDKPVITLRTIAKDIYWNNIEDPSLLIDAYQNIDNKEIADKRKWVMQNYDPYTDGQVCRRMLDAAARYIEQHGVPRERKLNIWRKYTSIKTFGRIKK
;
A
#
# COMPACT_ATOMS: atom_id res chain seq x y z
N MET A 1 -23.06 4.88 -4.48
CA MET A 1 -22.65 4.56 -5.86
C MET A 1 -21.67 3.41 -5.77
N TRP A 2 -21.94 2.30 -6.46
CA TRP A 2 -20.98 1.21 -6.60
C TRP A 2 -20.14 1.48 -7.85
N LEU A 3 -18.82 1.41 -7.72
CA LEU A 3 -17.88 1.57 -8.82
C LEU A 3 -17.25 0.21 -9.11
N ASP A 4 -17.37 -0.25 -10.35
CA ASP A 4 -16.77 -1.50 -10.83
C ASP A 4 -15.59 -1.13 -11.74
N ASP A 5 -14.47 -0.76 -11.12
CA ASP A 5 -13.22 -0.37 -11.78
C ASP A 5 -12.06 -1.15 -11.14
N PHE A 6 -11.03 -1.45 -11.93
CA PHE A 6 -9.81 -2.10 -11.46
C PHE A 6 -8.88 -1.12 -10.74
N ASP A 7 -9.09 0.19 -10.93
CA ASP A 7 -8.29 1.26 -10.32
C ASP A 7 -9.09 2.02 -9.25
N VAL A 8 -8.62 1.92 -8.00
CA VAL A 8 -9.21 2.61 -6.84
C VAL A 8 -8.68 4.05 -6.68
N THR A 9 -7.62 4.43 -7.40
CA THR A 9 -6.91 5.71 -7.21
C THR A 9 -7.84 6.91 -7.36
N LYS A 10 -8.75 6.89 -8.34
CA LYS A 10 -9.72 7.98 -8.55
C LYS A 10 -10.62 8.16 -7.32
N ALA A 11 -11.13 7.05 -6.78
CA ALA A 11 -11.97 7.08 -5.58
C ALA A 11 -11.16 7.58 -4.36
N GLN A 12 -9.91 7.14 -4.22
CA GLN A 12 -9.03 7.59 -3.14
C GLN A 12 -8.74 9.10 -3.21
N LEU A 13 -8.55 9.64 -4.41
CA LEU A 13 -8.33 11.08 -4.60
C LEU A 13 -9.57 11.90 -4.26
N MET A 14 -10.76 11.42 -4.61
CA MET A 14 -12.03 12.10 -4.34
C MET A 14 -12.53 11.98 -2.90
N ALA A 15 -12.19 10.89 -2.19
CA ALA A 15 -12.68 10.64 -0.83
C ALA A 15 -11.89 11.43 0.21
N ASP A 16 -12.57 11.91 1.26
CA ASP A 16 -11.92 12.56 2.41
C ASP A 16 -11.53 11.56 3.52
N VAL A 17 -12.25 10.45 3.61
CA VAL A 17 -12.06 9.41 4.64
C VAL A 17 -12.21 8.03 4.01
N MET A 18 -11.41 7.06 4.44
CA MET A 18 -11.56 5.65 4.08
C MET A 18 -12.10 4.85 5.27
N ILE A 19 -13.10 4.00 5.01
CA ILE A 19 -13.56 2.95 5.94
C ILE A 19 -13.21 1.60 5.32
N SER A 20 -12.53 0.74 6.07
CA SER A 20 -12.04 -0.57 5.57
C SER A 20 -12.01 -1.61 6.71
N ASP A 21 -11.48 -2.80 6.45
CA ASP A 21 -11.16 -3.83 7.44
C ASP A 21 -9.65 -4.15 7.43
N THR A 22 -9.23 -5.09 6.59
CA THR A 22 -7.83 -5.47 6.32
C THR A 22 -7.61 -5.40 4.82
N SER A 23 -7.06 -4.28 4.37
CA SER A 23 -6.69 -4.07 2.98
C SER A 23 -5.33 -3.39 2.90
N SER A 24 -4.53 -3.77 1.90
CA SER A 24 -3.28 -3.06 1.58
C SER A 24 -3.54 -1.60 1.17
N THR A 25 -4.73 -1.29 0.66
CA THR A 25 -5.13 0.06 0.24
C THR A 25 -5.18 1.07 1.39
N VAL A 26 -5.21 0.60 2.64
CA VAL A 26 -5.12 1.46 3.84
C VAL A 26 -3.82 2.25 3.83
N TYR A 27 -2.69 1.60 3.54
CA TYR A 27 -1.38 2.27 3.52
C TYR A 27 -1.28 3.30 2.40
N GLU A 28 -1.80 2.97 1.21
CA GLU A 28 -1.87 3.90 0.08
C GLU A 28 -2.65 5.17 0.44
N PHE A 29 -3.78 5.03 1.14
CA PHE A 29 -4.61 6.16 1.54
C PHE A 29 -3.95 7.01 2.65
N LEU A 30 -3.22 6.38 3.58
CA LEU A 30 -2.45 7.10 4.60
C LEU A 30 -1.34 7.97 4.00
N LEU A 31 -0.74 7.54 2.88
CA LEU A 31 0.25 8.34 2.16
C LEU A 31 -0.35 9.61 1.53
N LEU A 32 -1.67 9.66 1.34
CA LEU A 32 -2.39 10.87 0.91
C LEU A 32 -2.68 11.84 2.08
N ASP A 33 -2.19 11.55 3.28
CA ASP A 33 -2.50 12.28 4.51
C ASP A 33 -4.00 12.33 4.87
N LYS A 34 -4.74 11.29 4.48
CA LYS A 34 -6.18 11.20 4.75
C LYS A 34 -6.49 10.20 5.86
N PRO A 35 -7.50 10.47 6.72
CA PRO A 35 -7.88 9.59 7.81
C PRO A 35 -8.47 8.25 7.31
N VAL A 36 -8.16 7.19 8.06
CA VAL A 36 -8.69 5.84 7.83
C VAL A 36 -9.32 5.33 9.12
N ILE A 37 -10.50 4.70 8.98
CA ILE A 37 -11.16 3.94 10.04
C ILE A 37 -11.21 2.48 9.59
N THR A 38 -10.72 1.55 10.41
CA THR A 38 -10.88 0.12 10.15
C THR A 38 -11.79 -0.56 11.15
N LEU A 39 -12.53 -1.57 10.71
CA LEU A 39 -13.26 -2.48 11.58
C LEU A 39 -12.48 -3.79 11.73
N ARG A 40 -12.05 -4.12 12.96
CA ARG A 40 -11.38 -5.37 13.33
C ARG A 40 -10.20 -5.71 12.40
N THR A 41 -9.31 -4.74 12.17
CA THR A 41 -8.14 -4.97 11.34
C THR A 41 -7.23 -6.03 11.97
N ILE A 42 -6.65 -6.91 11.15
CA ILE A 42 -5.63 -7.87 11.62
C ILE A 42 -4.21 -7.30 11.58
N ALA A 43 -4.05 -6.04 11.17
CA ALA A 43 -2.76 -5.36 11.15
C ALA A 43 -2.17 -5.27 12.56
N LYS A 44 -0.87 -5.54 12.69
CA LYS A 44 -0.16 -5.48 13.98
C LYS A 44 0.21 -4.04 14.35
N ASP A 45 0.71 -3.30 13.37
CA ASP A 45 1.12 -1.91 13.53
C ASP A 45 0.01 -1.00 13.00
N ILE A 46 -0.75 -0.42 13.92
CA ILE A 46 -1.93 0.42 13.61
C ILE A 46 -1.56 1.89 13.84
N TYR A 47 -1.60 2.66 12.77
CA TYR A 47 -1.31 4.10 12.75
C TYR A 47 -2.55 4.96 12.44
N TRP A 48 -3.72 4.34 12.45
CA TRP A 48 -5.01 4.93 12.11
C TRP A 48 -6.05 4.52 13.17
N ASN A 49 -7.31 4.90 12.99
CA ASN A 49 -8.35 4.54 13.95
C ASN A 49 -8.88 3.14 13.65
N ASN A 50 -8.78 2.20 14.60
CA ASN A 50 -9.36 0.87 14.46
C ASN A 50 -10.45 0.67 15.52
N ILE A 51 -11.64 0.29 15.07
CA ILE A 51 -12.80 -0.03 15.91
C ILE A 51 -13.04 -1.54 15.93
N GLU A 52 -13.53 -2.05 17.07
CA GLU A 52 -13.87 -3.47 17.24
C GLU A 52 -15.37 -3.76 17.10
N ASP A 53 -16.19 -2.71 17.16
CA ASP A 53 -17.65 -2.78 17.07
C ASP A 53 -18.16 -1.76 16.03
N PRO A 54 -19.00 -2.19 15.06
CA PRO A 54 -19.58 -1.28 14.06
C PRO A 54 -20.37 -0.10 14.65
N SER A 55 -20.95 -0.26 15.85
CA SER A 55 -21.69 0.82 16.53
C SER A 55 -20.82 2.02 16.87
N LEU A 56 -19.50 1.83 16.98
CA LEU A 56 -18.52 2.90 17.25
C LEU A 56 -18.16 3.71 16.01
N LEU A 57 -18.67 3.36 14.83
CA LEU A 57 -18.28 4.00 13.58
C LEU A 57 -18.58 5.51 13.56
N ILE A 58 -19.73 5.91 14.11
CA ILE A 58 -20.11 7.33 14.17
C ILE A 58 -19.15 8.11 15.06
N ASP A 59 -18.84 7.59 16.25
CA ASP A 59 -17.90 8.23 17.17
C ASP A 59 -16.49 8.27 16.58
N ALA A 60 -16.06 7.20 15.91
CA ALA A 60 -14.79 7.15 15.20
C ALA A 60 -14.71 8.19 14.08
N TYR A 61 -15.80 8.39 13.33
CA TYR A 61 -15.89 9.39 12.27
C TYR A 61 -15.86 10.82 12.83
N GLN A 62 -16.56 11.09 13.93
CA GLN A 62 -16.55 12.41 14.58
C GLN A 62 -15.16 12.77 15.15
N ASN A 63 -14.30 11.79 15.39
CA ASN A 63 -12.96 11.97 15.96
C ASN A 63 -11.82 11.79 14.95
N ILE A 64 -12.08 11.84 13.64
CA ILE A 64 -11.04 11.67 12.59
C ILE A 64 -9.93 12.74 12.66
N ASP A 65 -10.25 13.92 13.18
CA ASP A 65 -9.32 15.04 13.35
C ASP A 65 -8.51 14.97 14.65
N ASN A 66 -8.59 13.85 15.37
CA ASN A 66 -7.79 13.63 16.57
C ASN A 66 -6.30 13.78 16.25
N LYS A 67 -5.64 14.69 16.98
CA LYS A 67 -4.23 15.05 16.80
C LYS A 67 -3.29 13.84 16.88
N GLU A 68 -3.51 12.92 17.81
CA GLU A 68 -2.66 11.74 17.99
C GLU A 68 -2.72 10.83 16.76
N ILE A 69 -3.92 10.64 16.19
CA ILE A 69 -4.11 9.84 14.97
C ILE A 69 -3.48 10.55 13.77
N ALA A 70 -3.63 11.87 13.66
CA ALA A 70 -2.98 12.66 12.62
C ALA A 70 -1.44 12.57 12.70
N ASP A 71 -0.87 12.67 13.91
CA ASP A 71 0.57 12.58 14.13
C ASP A 71 1.12 11.18 13.77
N LYS A 72 0.38 10.10 14.09
CA LYS A 72 0.71 8.73 13.64
C LYS A 72 0.71 8.61 12.12
N ARG A 73 -0.28 9.20 11.43
CA ARG A 73 -0.33 9.24 9.97
C ARG A 73 0.85 10.00 9.37
N LYS A 74 1.23 11.13 9.96
CA LYS A 74 2.43 11.89 9.54
C LYS A 74 3.70 11.06 9.70
N TRP A 75 3.81 10.29 10.78
CA TRP A 75 4.91 9.36 10.96
C TRP A 75 4.95 8.32 9.83
N VAL A 76 3.81 7.73 9.44
CA VAL A 76 3.75 6.78 8.30
C VAL A 76 4.28 7.43 7.02
N MET A 77 3.82 8.64 6.67
CA MET A 77 4.29 9.35 5.48
C MET A 77 5.81 9.57 5.49
N GLN A 78 6.39 9.87 6.65
CA GLN A 78 7.82 10.13 6.78
C GLN A 78 8.69 8.85 6.73
N ASN A 79 8.12 7.70 7.08
CA ASN A 79 8.88 6.46 7.27
C ASN A 79 8.62 5.39 6.19
N TYR A 80 7.45 5.39 5.54
CA TYR A 80 7.11 4.40 4.50
C TYR A 80 7.53 4.88 3.10
N ASP A 81 7.02 6.04 2.68
CA ASP A 81 7.40 6.67 1.42
C ASP A 81 7.48 8.20 1.59
N PRO A 82 8.67 8.74 1.90
CA PRO A 82 8.84 10.18 2.11
C PRO A 82 8.76 10.98 0.80
N TYR A 83 8.62 10.34 -0.36
CA TYR A 83 8.62 11.01 -1.64
C TYR A 83 7.22 11.47 -2.06
N THR A 84 6.94 12.75 -1.87
CA THR A 84 5.66 13.38 -2.21
C THR A 84 5.68 14.16 -3.52
N ASP A 85 6.79 14.12 -4.25
CA ASP A 85 7.03 14.90 -5.49
C ASP A 85 6.34 14.33 -6.74
N GLY A 86 5.71 13.16 -6.62
CA GLY A 86 5.07 12.45 -7.76
C GLY A 86 6.07 11.90 -8.78
N GLN A 87 7.38 11.89 -8.49
CA GLN A 87 8.42 11.46 -9.44
C GLN A 87 8.92 10.02 -9.18
N VAL A 88 8.28 9.27 -8.29
CA VAL A 88 8.70 7.90 -7.92
C VAL A 88 8.77 6.99 -9.15
N CYS A 89 7.72 6.95 -9.97
CA CYS A 89 7.69 6.14 -11.19
C CYS A 89 8.82 6.50 -12.15
N ARG A 90 9.06 7.81 -12.35
CA ARG A 90 10.15 8.30 -13.20
C ARG A 90 11.50 7.85 -12.67
N ARG A 91 11.77 8.03 -11.38
CA ARG A 91 13.03 7.59 -10.74
C ARG A 91 13.25 6.08 -10.90
N MET A 92 12.19 5.28 -10.79
CA MET A 92 12.25 3.83 -11.01
C MET A 92 12.61 3.47 -12.46
N LEU A 93 11.96 4.11 -13.43
CA LEU A 93 12.24 3.90 -14.86
C LEU A 93 13.65 4.36 -15.23
N ASP A 94 14.07 5.53 -14.76
CA ASP A 94 15.41 6.08 -15.01
C ASP A 94 16.50 5.16 -14.43
N ALA A 95 16.28 4.63 -13.22
CA ALA A 95 17.20 3.67 -12.59
C ALA A 95 17.28 2.36 -13.38
N ALA A 96 16.14 1.82 -13.83
CA ALA A 96 16.11 0.60 -14.64
C ALA A 96 16.81 0.80 -15.99
N ALA A 97 16.56 1.92 -16.66
CA ALA A 97 17.20 2.27 -17.93
C ALA A 97 18.73 2.38 -17.78
N ARG A 98 19.20 3.09 -16.75
CA ARG A 98 20.63 3.20 -16.43
C ARG A 98 21.28 1.85 -16.15
N TYR A 99 20.60 0.98 -15.41
CA TYR A 99 21.11 -0.37 -15.15
C TYR A 99 21.27 -1.18 -16.43
N ILE A 100 20.28 -1.12 -17.34
CA ILE A 100 20.32 -1.81 -18.63
C ILE A 100 21.43 -1.24 -19.52
N GLU A 101 21.63 0.07 -19.53
CA GLU A 101 22.72 0.71 -20.28
C GLU A 101 24.09 0.24 -19.80
N GLN A 102 24.27 0.09 -18.48
CA GLN A 102 25.54 -0.31 -17.88
C GLN A 102 25.82 -1.83 -17.94
N HIS A 103 24.78 -2.65 -17.84
CA HIS A 103 24.93 -4.11 -17.64
C HIS A 103 24.26 -4.97 -18.71
N GLY A 104 23.49 -4.37 -19.61
CA GLY A 104 22.63 -5.07 -20.56
C GLY A 104 21.42 -5.74 -19.91
N VAL A 105 20.59 -6.39 -20.74
CA VAL A 105 19.46 -7.20 -20.28
C VAL A 105 19.92 -8.65 -20.07
N PRO A 106 19.79 -9.24 -18.87
CA PRO A 106 20.10 -10.64 -18.64
C PRO A 106 19.18 -11.56 -19.47
N ARG A 107 19.73 -12.57 -20.14
CA ARG A 107 18.93 -13.57 -20.89
C ARG A 107 18.02 -14.38 -19.99
N GLU A 108 18.46 -14.66 -18.77
CA GLU A 108 17.69 -15.40 -17.77
C GLU A 108 18.08 -14.98 -16.35
N ARG A 109 17.18 -15.24 -15.41
CA ARG A 109 17.42 -15.02 -13.99
C ARG A 109 18.28 -16.16 -13.43
N LYS A 110 19.47 -15.84 -12.92
CA LYS A 110 20.33 -16.80 -12.21
C LYS A 110 19.78 -17.06 -10.80
N LEU A 111 18.96 -18.10 -10.66
CA LEU A 111 18.37 -18.52 -9.38
C LEU A 111 19.20 -19.61 -8.71
N ASN A 112 19.36 -19.52 -7.39
CA ASN A 112 19.91 -20.63 -6.59
C ASN A 112 18.92 -21.82 -6.54
N ILE A 113 19.41 -23.00 -6.14
CA ILE A 113 18.64 -24.26 -6.14
C ILE A 113 17.39 -24.12 -5.25
N TRP A 114 17.52 -23.46 -4.08
CA TRP A 114 16.41 -23.23 -3.17
C TRP A 114 15.29 -22.40 -3.80
N ARG A 115 15.61 -21.32 -4.52
CA ARG A 115 14.64 -20.49 -5.25
C ARG A 115 13.98 -21.24 -6.39
N LYS A 116 14.72 -22.10 -7.10
CA LYS A 116 14.14 -22.98 -8.13
C LYS A 116 13.15 -23.97 -7.51
N TYR A 117 13.53 -24.61 -6.40
CA TYR A 117 12.67 -25.56 -5.68
C TYR A 117 11.39 -24.91 -5.15
N THR A 118 11.51 -23.79 -4.43
CA THR A 118 10.37 -23.06 -3.87
C THR A 118 9.41 -22.60 -4.96
N SER A 119 9.92 -22.05 -6.07
CA SER A 119 9.09 -21.67 -7.22
C SER A 119 8.30 -22.87 -7.78
N ILE A 120 8.96 -24.02 -7.97
CA ILE A 120 8.31 -25.22 -8.50
C ILE A 120 7.30 -25.80 -7.50
N LYS A 121 7.61 -25.78 -6.22
CA LYS A 121 6.72 -26.26 -5.15
C LYS A 121 5.46 -25.40 -5.05
N THR A 122 5.61 -24.08 -5.12
CA THR A 122 4.49 -23.13 -4.95
C THR A 122 3.62 -23.04 -6.20
N PHE A 123 4.22 -22.97 -7.39
CA PHE A 123 3.49 -22.66 -8.63
C PHE A 123 3.46 -23.82 -9.64
N GLY A 124 4.09 -24.94 -9.32
CA GLY A 124 4.28 -26.06 -10.26
C GLY A 124 5.42 -25.82 -11.25
N ARG A 125 5.68 -26.81 -12.10
CA ARG A 125 6.56 -26.63 -13.26
C ARG A 125 5.77 -25.98 -14.38
N ILE A 126 6.30 -24.88 -14.93
CA ILE A 126 5.79 -24.30 -16.18
C ILE A 126 5.99 -25.36 -17.27
N LYS A 127 4.89 -25.87 -17.84
CA LYS A 127 4.95 -26.67 -19.07
C LYS A 127 5.24 -25.71 -20.22
N LYS A 128 6.34 -25.94 -20.93
CA LYS A 128 6.58 -25.31 -22.23
C LYS A 128 5.74 -25.98 -23.30
#